data_AF-A0A4Y7QGK9-F1
#
_entry.id   AF-A0A4Y7QGK9-F1
#
_cell.length_a   1.000
_cell.length_b   1.000
_cell.length_c   1.000
_cell.angle_alpha   90.00
_cell.angle_beta   90.00
_cell.angle_gamma   90.00
#
_symmetry.space_group_name_H-M   'P 1'
#
loop_
_entity.id
_entity.type
_entity.pdbx_description
1 polymer ?
#
loop_
_entity_poly.entity_id
_entity_poly.type
_entity_poly.pdbx_seq_one_letter_code
_entity_poly.pdbx_strand_id
1 'polypeptide(L)'
;MILSRFPNVPLLETLEIQVRGNYVKELITIDLSEPLPLSALYLIDFPTHFHFSDAMQNNLRNIGGRNGMLYLTLNDCFQCLVHCPFIEEFKVVTVDDLHTNLPTAMIELPNIKLFEISCPRGGDISSLFNALYLPAMENFEFLASSASSPLQCPWSSIARMLPQSPKLRILTIHTAPVVAEDLVKCLANTPGLQYLDLQNILNGNGIISLLTLHRLSGGMVDGLTPKLKRILLDFTSHTDQISTTAVAEMILSRCQSDADDTYVDESTVGGAHSQTGIHPTSQQTLEDVRLGSISEFTAESLTTQFPELVDTVTQVEIMIENDTRNCGRLLFL
;
A
#
# COMPACT_ATOMS: atom_id res chain seq x y z
N MET A 1 9.21 -1.13 33.17
CA MET A 1 10.26 -1.37 34.21
C MET A 1 11.56 -2.00 33.66
N ILE A 2 11.67 -2.40 32.39
CA ILE A 2 12.89 -3.07 31.88
C ILE A 2 14.05 -2.08 31.68
N LEU A 3 13.77 -0.87 31.16
CA LEU A 3 14.80 0.08 30.72
C LEU A 3 15.44 0.89 31.85
N SER A 4 14.73 1.15 32.94
CA SER A 4 15.29 1.82 34.13
C SER A 4 16.42 1.05 34.81
N ARG A 5 16.67 -0.20 34.40
CA ARG A 5 17.82 -1.01 34.85
C ARG A 5 19.08 -0.83 34.02
N PHE A 6 19.04 -0.05 32.93
CA PHE A 6 20.18 0.24 32.06
C PHE A 6 20.60 1.73 32.04
N PRO A 7 20.73 2.41 33.20
CA PRO A 7 20.93 3.87 33.22
C PRO A 7 22.27 4.36 32.64
N ASN A 8 23.16 3.48 32.17
CA ASN A 8 24.51 3.85 31.71
C ASN A 8 25.03 2.96 30.58
N VAL A 9 24.22 2.67 29.56
CA VAL A 9 24.71 2.00 28.34
C VAL A 9 24.69 2.98 27.17
N PRO A 10 25.62 3.98 27.14
CA PRO A 10 25.60 5.06 26.14
C PRO A 10 25.81 4.59 24.70
N LEU A 11 26.26 3.34 24.52
CA LEU A 11 26.51 2.72 23.22
C LEU A 11 25.40 1.74 22.81
N LEU A 12 24.31 1.64 23.57
CA LEU A 12 23.20 0.76 23.21
C LEU A 12 22.38 1.43 22.11
N GLU A 13 22.69 1.11 20.85
CA GLU A 13 21.97 1.62 19.68
C GLU A 13 20.76 0.74 19.33
N THR A 14 20.85 -0.58 19.55
CA THR A 14 19.78 -1.52 19.22
C THR A 14 19.39 -2.32 20.45
N LEU A 15 18.10 -2.38 20.74
CA LEU A 15 17.54 -3.25 21.77
C LEU A 15 16.48 -4.15 21.18
N GLU A 16 16.66 -5.46 21.35
CA GLU A 16 15.68 -6.48 20.99
C GLU A 16 15.22 -7.20 22.25
N ILE A 17 13.89 -7.27 22.44
CA ILE A 17 13.25 -7.96 23.54
C ILE A 17 12.31 -9.01 22.95
N GLN A 18 12.64 -10.28 23.20
CA GLN A 18 11.79 -11.41 22.87
C GLN A 18 11.29 -12.07 24.15
N VAL A 19 9.97 -12.20 24.28
CA VAL A 19 9.35 -12.92 25.40
C VAL A 19 8.94 -14.30 24.92
N ARG A 20 9.55 -15.35 25.49
CA ARG A 20 9.19 -16.74 25.18
C ARG A 20 8.01 -17.18 26.05
N GLY A 21 6.88 -17.49 25.42
CA GLY A 21 5.71 -18.08 26.09
C GLY A 21 4.39 -17.61 25.48
N ASN A 22 3.29 -18.27 25.84
CA ASN A 22 1.93 -17.85 25.42
C ASN A 22 1.42 -16.69 26.29
N TYR A 23 2.01 -15.51 26.15
CA TYR A 23 1.60 -14.27 26.85
C TYR A 23 0.56 -13.47 26.05
N VAL A 24 -0.37 -14.15 25.38
CA VAL A 24 -1.28 -13.56 24.37
C VAL A 24 -2.21 -12.47 24.94
N LYS A 25 -2.18 -12.20 26.26
CA LYS A 25 -3.12 -11.28 26.91
C LYS A 25 -2.49 -10.24 27.84
N GLU A 26 -1.22 -10.37 28.22
CA GLU A 26 -0.63 -9.41 29.16
C GLU A 26 0.09 -8.31 28.37
N LEU A 27 -0.34 -7.06 28.61
CA LEU A 27 0.33 -5.86 28.08
C LEU A 27 1.63 -5.64 28.85
N ILE A 28 2.75 -5.57 28.13
CA ILE A 28 4.04 -5.25 28.72
C ILE A 28 4.27 -3.74 28.63
N THR A 29 4.53 -3.10 29.76
CA THR A 29 4.88 -1.68 29.78
C THR A 29 6.38 -1.47 29.55
N ILE A 30 6.71 -0.82 28.44
CA ILE A 30 8.04 -0.32 28.11
C ILE A 30 8.11 1.15 28.50
N ASP A 31 9.05 1.46 29.37
CA ASP A 31 9.21 2.78 29.96
C ASP A 31 10.28 3.54 29.19
N LEU A 32 9.84 4.52 28.40
CA LEU A 32 10.62 5.43 27.57
C LEU A 32 10.54 6.86 28.11
N SER A 33 10.37 6.99 29.43
CA SER A 33 10.30 8.27 30.16
C SER A 33 11.58 9.08 30.14
N GLU A 34 12.69 8.48 29.71
CA GLU A 34 13.98 9.14 29.53
C GLU A 34 14.43 8.98 28.08
N PRO A 35 15.12 9.99 27.50
CA PRO A 35 15.68 9.88 26.16
C PRO A 35 16.78 8.81 26.12
N LEU A 36 16.66 7.85 25.22
CA LEU A 36 17.63 6.76 25.08
C LEU A 36 18.52 6.97 23.85
N PRO A 37 19.77 6.45 23.85
CA PRO A 37 20.64 6.45 22.67
C PRO A 37 20.21 5.42 21.60
N LEU A 38 19.04 4.79 21.76
CA LEU A 38 18.53 3.75 20.87
C LEU A 38 18.17 4.33 19.51
N SER A 39 18.70 3.72 18.46
CA SER A 39 18.31 3.89 17.07
C SER A 39 17.28 2.85 16.60
N ALA A 40 17.23 1.69 17.25
CA ALA A 40 16.28 0.63 16.95
C ALA A 40 15.74 -0.08 18.21
N LEU A 41 14.43 -0.30 18.25
CA LEU A 41 13.73 -1.04 19.31
C LEU A 41 12.85 -2.15 18.71
N TYR A 42 13.15 -3.41 19.03
CA TYR A 42 12.41 -4.56 18.55
C TYR A 42 11.70 -5.29 19.70
N LEU A 43 10.38 -5.42 19.62
CA LEU A 43 9.52 -6.04 20.63
C LEU A 43 8.75 -7.21 20.02
N ILE A 44 9.18 -8.43 20.31
CA ILE A 44 8.76 -9.63 19.59
C ILE A 44 7.78 -10.44 20.46
N ASP A 45 6.57 -10.65 19.93
CA ASP A 45 5.52 -11.57 20.43
C ASP A 45 4.69 -11.13 21.63
N PHE A 46 4.54 -9.83 21.88
CA PHE A 46 3.67 -9.37 22.96
C PHE A 46 3.06 -7.99 22.70
N PRO A 47 1.79 -7.79 23.11
CA PRO A 47 1.18 -6.48 23.22
C PRO A 47 2.00 -5.56 24.13
N THR A 48 2.27 -4.35 23.66
CA THR A 48 3.11 -3.38 24.36
C THR A 48 2.33 -2.11 24.67
N HIS A 49 2.56 -1.58 25.87
CA HIS A 49 2.20 -0.23 26.27
C HIS A 49 3.46 0.62 26.40
N PHE A 50 3.48 1.80 25.80
CA PHE A 50 4.62 2.71 25.92
C PHE A 50 4.32 3.84 26.90
N HIS A 51 5.28 4.12 27.77
CA HIS A 51 5.20 5.24 28.71
C HIS A 51 6.33 6.23 28.42
N PHE A 52 6.00 7.41 27.88
CA PHE A 52 6.99 8.40 27.44
C PHE A 52 7.25 9.54 28.45
N SER A 53 6.37 9.83 29.41
CA SER A 53 6.53 10.98 30.35
C SER A 53 7.01 12.28 29.67
N ASP A 54 6.43 12.62 28.51
CA ASP A 54 6.81 13.76 27.66
C ASP A 54 8.22 13.70 27.01
N ALA A 55 8.99 12.63 27.20
CA ALA A 55 10.31 12.47 26.62
C ALA A 55 10.24 12.17 25.11
N MET A 56 11.10 12.86 24.35
CA MET A 56 11.25 12.67 22.91
C MET A 56 12.39 11.69 22.61
N GLN A 57 12.09 10.64 21.86
CA GLN A 57 13.04 9.61 21.43
C GLN A 57 13.64 9.97 20.06
N ASN A 58 14.44 11.03 20.03
CA ASN A 58 14.95 11.61 18.77
C ASN A 58 15.91 10.69 17.99
N ASN A 59 16.53 9.73 18.66
CA ASN A 59 17.46 8.81 18.00
C ASN A 59 16.73 7.63 17.35
N LEU A 60 15.49 7.35 17.77
CA LEU A 60 14.77 6.14 17.42
C LEU A 60 14.23 6.24 15.99
N ARG A 61 14.80 5.41 15.11
CA ARG A 61 14.47 5.37 13.68
C ARG A 61 13.62 4.17 13.32
N ASN A 62 13.80 3.07 14.04
CA ASN A 62 13.13 1.81 13.77
C ASN A 62 12.47 1.30 15.04
N ILE A 63 11.18 0.99 14.94
CA ILE A 63 10.43 0.31 16.00
C ILE A 63 9.64 -0.79 15.32
N GLY A 64 9.84 -2.03 15.75
CA GLY A 64 9.27 -3.20 15.08
C GLY A 64 9.06 -4.38 16.02
N GLY A 65 8.38 -5.41 15.55
CA GLY A 65 8.25 -6.68 16.28
C GLY A 65 8.49 -7.90 15.41
N ARG A 66 7.78 -9.00 15.66
CA ARG A 66 7.90 -10.22 14.82
C ARG A 66 7.49 -9.87 13.39
N ASN A 67 8.31 -10.26 12.42
CA ASN A 67 8.14 -9.89 11.00
C ASN A 67 8.11 -8.36 10.78
N GLY A 68 8.66 -7.58 11.72
CA GLY A 68 8.61 -6.12 11.70
C GLY A 68 7.39 -5.52 12.39
N MET A 69 6.35 -6.29 12.73
CA MET A 69 5.09 -5.77 13.26
C MET A 69 5.06 -5.65 14.78
N LEU A 70 4.78 -4.44 15.29
CA LEU A 70 4.50 -4.19 16.71
C LEU A 70 3.04 -4.48 17.06
N TYR A 71 2.77 -4.87 18.30
CA TYR A 71 1.40 -5.02 18.80
C TYR A 71 1.11 -3.91 19.79
N LEU A 72 0.35 -2.89 19.39
CA LEU A 72 0.09 -1.68 20.18
C LEU A 72 -1.40 -1.42 20.33
N THR A 73 -1.79 -0.71 21.39
CA THR A 73 -3.09 -0.05 21.40
C THR A 73 -3.09 1.13 20.43
N LEU A 74 -4.26 1.59 19.97
CA LEU A 74 -4.33 2.77 19.11
C LEU A 74 -3.73 4.02 19.79
N ASN A 75 -3.95 4.17 21.10
CA ASN A 75 -3.35 5.25 21.86
C ASN A 75 -1.82 5.12 21.91
N ASP A 76 -1.29 3.92 22.08
CA ASP A 76 0.15 3.68 22.04
C ASP A 76 0.75 3.96 20.65
N CYS A 77 0.02 3.67 19.55
CA CYS A 77 0.43 4.09 18.21
C CYS A 77 0.60 5.62 18.15
N PHE A 78 -0.39 6.36 18.64
CA PHE A 78 -0.36 7.82 18.63
C PHE A 78 0.80 8.37 19.47
N GLN A 79 0.96 7.86 20.70
CA GLN A 79 2.06 8.25 21.59
C GLN A 79 3.42 7.98 20.93
N CYS A 80 3.57 6.80 20.31
CA CYS A 80 4.79 6.44 19.61
C CYS A 80 5.14 7.43 18.50
N LEU A 81 4.16 7.79 17.66
CA LEU A 81 4.36 8.73 16.56
C LEU A 81 4.64 10.16 17.03
N VAL A 82 4.00 10.61 18.13
CA VAL A 82 4.30 11.92 18.73
C VAL A 82 5.71 11.98 19.31
N HIS A 83 6.12 10.94 20.03
CA HIS A 83 7.38 10.94 20.77
C HIS A 83 8.59 10.48 19.96
N CYS A 84 8.40 9.94 18.76
CA CYS A 84 9.47 9.41 17.91
C CYS A 84 9.44 10.04 16.49
N PRO A 85 9.79 11.34 16.36
CA PRO A 85 9.60 12.10 15.11
C PRO A 85 10.56 11.70 13.96
N PHE A 86 11.59 10.89 14.24
CA PHE A 86 12.58 10.46 13.27
C PHE A 86 12.41 9.00 12.81
N ILE A 87 11.27 8.37 13.11
CA ILE A 87 10.95 7.03 12.60
C ILE A 87 10.95 7.04 11.06
N GLU A 88 11.56 6.00 10.48
CA GLU A 88 11.60 5.77 9.04
C GLU A 88 10.61 4.69 8.59
N GLU A 89 10.37 3.69 9.44
CA GLU A 89 9.41 2.61 9.20
C GLU A 89 8.50 2.43 10.42
N PHE A 90 7.19 2.48 10.20
CA PHE A 90 6.20 2.25 11.23
C PHE A 90 5.27 1.12 10.81
N LYS A 91 5.38 -0.02 11.50
CA LYS A 91 4.67 -1.26 11.22
C LYS A 91 3.96 -1.75 12.47
N VAL A 92 2.63 -1.73 12.49
CA VAL A 92 1.86 -2.01 13.70
C VAL A 92 0.59 -2.83 13.45
N VAL A 93 0.26 -3.69 14.40
CA VAL A 93 -1.01 -4.38 14.58
C VAL A 93 -1.71 -3.78 15.79
N THR A 94 -2.91 -3.24 15.62
CA THR A 94 -3.69 -2.67 16.73
C THR A 94 -4.40 -3.77 17.51
N VAL A 95 -4.26 -3.79 18.85
CA VAL A 95 -4.78 -4.88 19.70
C VAL A 95 -6.08 -4.57 20.44
N ASP A 96 -6.48 -3.31 20.54
CA ASP A 96 -7.63 -2.86 21.32
C ASP A 96 -8.82 -2.39 20.47
N ASP A 97 -9.98 -2.26 21.11
CA ASP A 97 -11.18 -1.70 20.50
C ASP A 97 -11.07 -0.17 20.48
N LEU A 98 -11.27 0.44 19.31
CA LEU A 98 -10.78 1.78 18.94
C LEU A 98 -11.55 2.97 19.55
N HIS A 99 -11.92 2.92 20.83
CA HIS A 99 -12.70 3.96 21.52
C HIS A 99 -11.85 4.95 22.32
N THR A 100 -10.72 5.40 21.76
CA THR A 100 -9.90 6.42 22.39
C THR A 100 -10.16 7.79 21.76
N ASN A 101 -10.44 8.79 22.59
CA ASN A 101 -10.45 10.19 22.17
C ASN A 101 -9.00 10.59 21.85
N LEU A 102 -8.57 10.33 20.61
CA LEU A 102 -7.24 10.71 20.18
C LEU A 102 -7.12 12.23 20.05
N PRO A 103 -5.94 12.80 20.32
CA PRO A 103 -5.70 14.21 20.09
C PRO A 103 -5.90 14.57 18.61
N THR A 104 -6.54 15.70 18.35
CA THR A 104 -6.81 16.22 17.00
C THR A 104 -5.66 17.01 16.39
N ALA A 105 -4.55 17.15 17.11
CA ALA A 105 -3.38 17.86 16.63
C ALA A 105 -2.71 17.08 15.49
N MET A 106 -2.27 17.81 14.46
CA MET A 106 -1.52 17.24 13.35
C MET A 106 -0.14 16.78 13.83
N ILE A 107 0.25 15.55 13.46
CA ILE A 107 1.57 14.96 13.69
C ILE A 107 2.30 14.92 12.34
N GLU A 108 3.41 15.64 12.26
CA GLU A 108 4.29 15.64 11.09
C GLU A 108 5.42 14.63 11.28
N LEU A 109 5.54 13.71 10.32
CA LEU A 109 6.53 12.61 10.33
C LEU A 109 7.30 12.61 9.01
N PRO A 110 8.29 13.51 8.87
CA PRO A 110 8.91 13.80 7.58
C PRO A 110 9.87 12.69 7.11
N ASN A 111 10.14 11.68 7.94
CA ASN A 111 11.10 10.62 7.67
C ASN A 111 10.44 9.27 7.39
N ILE A 112 9.14 9.10 7.68
CA ILE A 112 8.44 7.83 7.44
C ILE A 112 8.38 7.57 5.93
N LYS A 113 9.04 6.50 5.50
CA LYS A 113 9.03 5.99 4.13
C LYS A 113 8.04 4.85 3.98
N LEU A 114 7.88 4.05 5.03
CA LEU A 114 6.95 2.92 5.07
C LEU A 114 6.02 3.04 6.27
N PHE A 115 4.72 3.01 6.00
CA PHE A 115 3.67 3.04 7.00
C PHE A 115 2.71 1.87 6.77
N GLU A 116 2.70 0.94 7.72
CA GLU A 116 1.89 -0.29 7.68
C GLU A 116 1.07 -0.39 8.97
N ILE A 117 -0.25 -0.47 8.82
CA ILE A 117 -1.15 -0.65 9.96
C ILE A 117 -2.16 -1.77 9.69
N SER A 118 -2.21 -2.72 10.62
CA SER A 118 -3.17 -3.82 10.65
C SER A 118 -4.15 -3.62 11.79
N CYS A 119 -5.45 -3.62 11.47
CA CYS A 119 -6.54 -3.49 12.41
C CYS A 119 -7.39 -4.76 12.40
N PRO A 120 -6.99 -5.80 13.15
CA PRO A 120 -7.70 -7.07 13.17
C PRO A 120 -9.06 -6.98 13.88
N ARG A 121 -9.20 -6.05 14.82
CA ARG A 121 -10.44 -5.78 15.55
C ARG A 121 -11.12 -4.56 14.99
N GLY A 122 -12.45 -4.61 14.95
CA GLY A 122 -13.27 -3.52 14.46
C GLY A 122 -13.03 -2.21 15.24
N GLY A 123 -13.06 -1.08 14.54
CA GLY A 123 -13.14 0.25 15.16
C GLY A 123 -12.66 1.37 14.22
N ASP A 124 -12.72 2.60 14.72
CA ASP A 124 -12.45 3.79 13.93
C ASP A 124 -11.00 4.30 14.10
N ILE A 125 -10.13 4.00 13.13
CA ILE A 125 -8.79 4.60 13.05
C ILE A 125 -8.76 5.92 12.26
N SER A 126 -9.93 6.44 11.86
CA SER A 126 -10.00 7.70 11.10
C SER A 126 -9.25 8.82 11.78
N SER A 127 -9.40 8.94 13.11
CA SER A 127 -8.72 9.95 13.91
C SER A 127 -7.19 9.89 13.80
N LEU A 128 -6.62 8.68 13.71
CA LEU A 128 -5.19 8.52 13.49
C LEU A 128 -4.80 9.06 12.11
N PHE A 129 -5.38 8.56 11.02
CA PHE A 129 -5.09 9.04 9.67
C PHE A 129 -5.34 10.53 9.50
N ASN A 130 -6.33 11.05 10.22
CA ASN A 130 -6.69 12.45 10.19
C ASN A 130 -5.68 13.38 10.84
N ALA A 131 -4.83 12.84 11.74
CA ALA A 131 -3.76 13.57 12.39
C ALA A 131 -2.43 13.47 11.63
N LEU A 132 -2.21 12.47 10.76
CA LEU A 132 -0.90 12.21 10.16
C LEU A 132 -0.61 13.06 8.93
N TYR A 133 0.61 13.64 8.90
CA TYR A 133 1.22 14.26 7.72
C TYR A 133 2.54 13.53 7.40
N LEU A 134 2.56 12.80 6.27
CA LEU A 134 3.62 11.83 5.91
C LEU A 134 4.31 12.18 4.57
N PRO A 135 5.01 13.32 4.45
CA PRO A 135 5.47 13.84 3.16
C PRO A 135 6.53 12.98 2.45
N ALA A 136 7.23 12.11 3.19
CA ALA A 136 8.22 11.20 2.64
C ALA A 136 7.72 9.76 2.40
N MET A 137 6.44 9.48 2.66
CA MET A 137 5.89 8.13 2.55
C MET A 137 5.95 7.63 1.10
N GLU A 138 6.59 6.49 0.91
CA GLU A 138 6.72 5.79 -0.37
C GLU A 138 5.79 4.58 -0.41
N ASN A 139 5.59 3.92 0.73
CA ASN A 139 4.80 2.71 0.88
C ASN A 139 3.74 2.88 1.96
N PHE A 140 2.49 2.69 1.59
CA PHE A 140 1.36 2.65 2.51
C PHE A 140 0.68 1.29 2.44
N GLU A 141 0.51 0.66 3.59
CA GLU A 141 -0.17 -0.62 3.71
C GLU A 141 -1.22 -0.58 4.84
N PHE A 142 -2.44 -1.00 4.51
CA PHE A 142 -3.55 -1.10 5.46
C PHE A 142 -4.22 -2.47 5.38
N LEU A 143 -4.32 -3.16 6.52
CA LEU A 143 -4.96 -4.47 6.61
C LEU A 143 -6.10 -4.42 7.64
N ALA A 144 -7.28 -4.96 7.31
CA ALA A 144 -8.43 -4.97 8.22
C ALA A 144 -9.08 -6.36 8.34
N SER A 145 -8.85 -7.12 9.42
CA SER A 145 -9.17 -8.57 9.41
C SER A 145 -10.65 -8.97 9.65
N SER A 146 -11.59 -8.03 9.81
CA SER A 146 -12.96 -8.39 10.23
C SER A 146 -13.90 -8.65 9.04
N ALA A 147 -14.12 -9.93 8.72
CA ALA A 147 -15.17 -10.37 7.79
C ALA A 147 -16.59 -10.32 8.39
N SER A 148 -16.73 -10.21 9.72
CA SER A 148 -18.01 -10.39 10.43
C SER A 148 -18.78 -9.10 10.71
N SER A 149 -18.11 -7.96 10.64
CA SER A 149 -18.74 -6.64 10.69
C SER A 149 -18.08 -5.81 9.61
N PRO A 150 -18.84 -5.16 8.71
CA PRO A 150 -18.29 -4.21 7.77
C PRO A 150 -17.68 -3.07 8.60
N LEU A 151 -16.40 -3.25 8.93
CA LEU A 151 -15.53 -2.19 9.36
C LEU A 151 -15.73 -1.08 8.35
N GLN A 152 -16.17 0.09 8.82
CA GLN A 152 -16.08 1.29 8.01
C GLN A 152 -14.59 1.55 7.85
N CYS A 153 -14.01 1.02 6.77
CA CYS A 153 -12.68 1.41 6.37
C CYS A 153 -12.67 2.93 6.30
N PRO A 154 -11.69 3.60 6.91
CA PRO A 154 -11.65 5.05 7.04
C PRO A 154 -11.19 5.69 5.72
N TRP A 155 -11.82 5.31 4.62
CA TRP A 155 -11.48 5.72 3.26
C TRP A 155 -11.43 7.22 3.09
N SER A 156 -12.37 7.94 3.69
CA SER A 156 -12.38 9.41 3.70
C SER A 156 -11.11 9.98 4.34
N SER A 157 -10.62 9.35 5.42
CA SER A 157 -9.41 9.75 6.13
C SER A 157 -8.15 9.35 5.36
N ILE A 158 -8.11 8.14 4.79
CA ILE A 158 -7.01 7.69 3.90
C ILE A 158 -6.92 8.61 2.68
N ALA A 159 -8.03 8.86 1.97
CA ALA A 159 -8.09 9.75 0.81
C ALA A 159 -7.65 11.19 1.12
N ARG A 160 -7.75 11.62 2.39
CA ARG A 160 -7.26 12.92 2.85
C ARG A 160 -5.77 12.92 3.18
N MET A 161 -5.24 11.80 3.67
CA MET A 161 -3.83 11.63 4.02
C MET A 161 -2.94 11.39 2.78
N LEU A 162 -3.37 10.57 1.82
CA LEU A 162 -2.57 10.22 0.64
C LEU A 162 -2.10 11.43 -0.22
N PRO A 163 -2.91 12.47 -0.50
CA PRO A 163 -2.46 13.65 -1.24
C PRO A 163 -1.29 14.39 -0.57
N GLN A 164 -1.14 14.21 0.75
CA GLN A 164 -0.07 14.80 1.53
C GLN A 164 1.25 14.04 1.41
N SER A 165 1.25 12.91 0.70
CA SER A 165 2.37 11.98 0.53
C SER A 165 2.79 11.91 -0.95
N PRO A 166 3.40 12.98 -1.51
CA PRO A 166 3.69 13.09 -2.94
C PRO A 166 4.70 12.05 -3.44
N LYS A 167 5.39 11.34 -2.54
CA LYS A 167 6.35 10.28 -2.87
C LYS A 167 5.73 8.89 -2.90
N LEU A 168 4.43 8.75 -2.66
CA LEU A 168 3.79 7.44 -2.61
C LEU A 168 3.94 6.70 -3.96
N ARG A 169 4.45 5.47 -3.88
CA ARG A 169 4.66 4.57 -5.01
C ARG A 169 3.93 3.24 -4.84
N ILE A 170 3.74 2.80 -3.60
CA ILE A 170 3.17 1.50 -3.27
C ILE A 170 1.95 1.73 -2.37
N LEU A 171 0.80 1.24 -2.82
CA LEU A 171 -0.46 1.27 -2.09
C LEU A 171 -0.99 -0.15 -1.96
N THR A 172 -1.03 -0.64 -0.72
CA THR A 172 -1.53 -1.98 -0.39
C THR A 172 -2.72 -1.87 0.56
N ILE A 173 -3.87 -2.42 0.19
CA ILE A 173 -5.08 -2.42 1.02
C ILE A 173 -5.68 -3.82 1.04
N HIS A 174 -5.69 -4.45 2.22
CA HIS A 174 -6.23 -5.80 2.40
C HIS A 174 -7.50 -5.76 3.25
N THR A 175 -8.49 -6.53 2.80
CA THR A 175 -9.68 -6.93 3.59
C THR A 175 -10.55 -5.77 4.10
N ALA A 176 -10.45 -4.60 3.46
CA ALA A 176 -11.32 -3.46 3.67
C ALA A 176 -12.43 -3.45 2.59
N PRO A 177 -13.73 -3.27 2.93
CA PRO A 177 -14.75 -3.02 1.93
C PRO A 177 -14.40 -1.70 1.21
N VAL A 178 -13.87 -1.81 0.00
CA VAL A 178 -13.50 -0.66 -0.82
C VAL A 178 -14.71 -0.21 -1.61
N VAL A 179 -15.17 1.02 -1.37
CA VAL A 179 -16.12 1.65 -2.28
C VAL A 179 -15.31 2.23 -3.43
N ALA A 180 -15.67 1.84 -4.66
CA ALA A 180 -14.98 2.26 -5.88
C ALA A 180 -14.76 3.79 -5.94
N GLU A 181 -15.76 4.59 -5.56
CA GLU A 181 -15.69 6.05 -5.52
C GLU A 181 -14.60 6.61 -4.60
N ASP A 182 -14.36 5.97 -3.46
CA ASP A 182 -13.33 6.44 -2.52
C ASP A 182 -11.93 6.02 -2.97
N LEU A 183 -11.82 4.84 -3.60
CA LEU A 183 -10.59 4.45 -4.27
C LEU A 183 -10.24 5.44 -5.39
N VAL A 184 -11.21 5.91 -6.18
CA VAL A 184 -10.99 6.95 -7.19
C VAL A 184 -10.36 8.18 -6.57
N LYS A 185 -10.90 8.67 -5.46
CA LYS A 185 -10.36 9.84 -4.76
C LYS A 185 -8.92 9.59 -4.29
N CYS A 186 -8.61 8.38 -3.83
CA CYS A 186 -7.25 8.00 -3.44
C CYS A 186 -6.29 8.00 -4.64
N LEU A 187 -6.69 7.35 -5.74
CA LEU A 187 -5.87 7.19 -6.95
C LEU A 187 -5.66 8.51 -7.71
N ALA A 188 -6.69 9.36 -7.78
CA ALA A 188 -6.61 10.68 -8.40
C ALA A 188 -5.56 11.59 -7.74
N ASN A 189 -5.36 11.43 -6.42
CA ASN A 189 -4.39 12.19 -5.64
C ASN A 189 -3.00 11.55 -5.58
N THR A 190 -2.79 10.41 -6.25
CA THR A 190 -1.53 9.66 -6.21
C THR A 190 -1.00 9.35 -7.62
N PRO A 191 -0.82 10.35 -8.50
CA PRO A 191 -0.39 10.13 -9.89
C PRO A 191 1.00 9.48 -10.02
N GLY A 192 1.78 9.47 -8.94
CA GLY A 192 3.09 8.82 -8.83
C GLY A 192 3.06 7.31 -8.56
N LEU A 193 1.88 6.73 -8.28
CA LEU A 193 1.72 5.34 -7.85
C LEU A 193 2.21 4.36 -8.93
N GLN A 194 2.98 3.35 -8.51
CA GLN A 194 3.60 2.34 -9.36
C GLN A 194 3.11 0.93 -9.05
N TYR A 195 2.71 0.67 -7.80
CA TYR A 195 2.21 -0.62 -7.35
C TYR A 195 0.90 -0.42 -6.59
N LEU A 196 -0.11 -1.17 -6.98
CA LEU A 196 -1.42 -1.22 -6.33
C LEU A 196 -1.76 -2.67 -5.99
N ASP A 197 -2.03 -2.94 -4.72
CA ASP A 197 -2.42 -4.25 -4.22
C ASP A 197 -3.70 -4.11 -3.41
N LEU A 198 -4.76 -4.71 -3.93
CA LEU A 198 -6.10 -4.65 -3.37
C LEU A 198 -6.58 -6.07 -3.16
N GLN A 199 -6.77 -6.47 -1.91
CA GLN A 199 -7.23 -7.82 -1.58
C GLN A 199 -8.59 -7.83 -0.92
N ASN A 200 -9.37 -8.85 -1.27
CA ASN A 200 -10.72 -9.09 -0.80
C ASN A 200 -11.66 -7.89 -1.03
N ILE A 201 -11.63 -7.35 -2.25
CA ILE A 201 -12.40 -6.16 -2.62
C ILE A 201 -13.84 -6.48 -3.02
N LEU A 202 -14.77 -5.62 -2.58
CA LEU A 202 -16.16 -5.61 -3.03
C LEU A 202 -16.28 -4.83 -4.35
N ASN A 203 -17.26 -5.20 -5.18
CA ASN A 203 -17.55 -4.50 -6.44
C ASN A 203 -16.35 -4.48 -7.40
N GLY A 204 -15.79 -5.66 -7.67
CA GLY A 204 -14.58 -5.81 -8.47
C GLY A 204 -14.67 -5.19 -9.86
N ASN A 205 -15.79 -5.38 -10.57
CA ASN A 205 -16.02 -4.74 -11.88
C ASN A 205 -15.94 -3.21 -11.84
N GLY A 206 -16.46 -2.58 -10.77
CA GLY A 206 -16.35 -1.14 -10.59
C GLY A 206 -14.89 -0.69 -10.48
N ILE A 207 -14.09 -1.39 -9.67
CA ILE A 207 -12.66 -1.10 -9.50
C ILE A 207 -11.89 -1.35 -10.80
N ILE A 208 -12.15 -2.45 -11.50
CA ILE A 208 -11.52 -2.78 -12.78
C ILE A 208 -11.82 -1.68 -13.81
N SER A 209 -13.08 -1.27 -13.95
CA SER A 209 -13.47 -0.20 -14.87
C SER A 209 -12.75 1.12 -14.57
N LEU A 210 -12.45 1.42 -13.31
CA LEU A 210 -11.70 2.61 -12.91
C LEU A 210 -10.21 2.51 -13.25
N LEU A 211 -9.67 1.29 -13.24
CA LEU A 211 -8.29 1.03 -13.62
C LEU A 211 -8.12 0.93 -15.14
N THR A 212 -9.18 0.69 -15.91
CA THR A 212 -9.16 0.72 -17.37
C THR A 212 -8.90 2.14 -17.89
N LEU A 213 -7.90 2.29 -18.75
CA LEU A 213 -7.59 3.57 -19.38
C LEU A 213 -8.56 3.85 -20.52
N HIS A 214 -9.27 4.97 -20.45
CA HIS A 214 -10.15 5.40 -21.53
C HIS A 214 -9.36 6.27 -22.52
N ARG A 215 -9.36 5.86 -23.79
CA ARG A 215 -8.84 6.69 -24.89
C ARG A 215 -9.89 7.73 -25.25
N LEU A 216 -9.58 9.00 -25.01
CA LEU A 216 -10.36 10.09 -25.59
C LEU A 216 -10.05 10.19 -27.09
N SER A 217 -11.00 10.67 -27.89
CA SER A 217 -10.90 10.77 -29.36
C SER A 217 -9.73 11.63 -29.89
N GLY A 218 -8.91 12.22 -29.00
CA GLY A 218 -7.70 12.98 -29.32
C GLY A 218 -6.40 12.30 -28.89
N GLY A 219 -6.39 11.00 -28.60
CA GLY A 219 -5.18 10.25 -28.23
C GLY A 219 -4.64 10.54 -26.82
N MET A 220 -5.22 11.49 -26.10
CA MET A 220 -4.90 11.74 -24.70
C MET A 220 -5.47 10.62 -23.84
N VAL A 221 -4.60 9.98 -23.07
CA VAL A 221 -4.96 9.00 -22.05
C VAL A 221 -5.33 9.77 -20.79
N ASP A 222 -6.62 9.78 -20.44
CA ASP A 222 -7.05 10.22 -19.12
C ASP A 222 -7.15 8.97 -18.24
N GLY A 223 -6.33 8.93 -17.20
CA GLY A 223 -6.10 7.72 -16.43
C GLY A 223 -5.82 8.03 -14.98
N LEU A 224 -6.56 7.37 -14.09
CA LEU A 224 -6.17 7.26 -12.70
C LEU A 224 -4.83 6.51 -12.67
N THR A 225 -3.84 7.12 -12.03
CA THR A 225 -2.47 6.59 -11.86
C THR A 225 -1.80 6.15 -13.16
N PRO A 226 -1.33 7.09 -14.01
CA PRO A 226 -0.66 6.74 -15.25
C PRO A 226 0.57 5.86 -14.95
N LYS A 227 1.37 6.19 -13.93
CA LYS A 227 2.63 5.46 -13.62
C LYS A 227 2.45 4.04 -13.05
N LEU A 228 1.23 3.53 -12.99
CA LEU A 228 0.94 2.22 -12.42
C LEU A 228 1.53 1.12 -13.30
N LYS A 229 2.45 0.36 -12.72
CA LYS A 229 3.20 -0.72 -13.37
C LYS A 229 2.77 -2.10 -12.90
N ARG A 230 2.29 -2.18 -11.65
CA ARG A 230 1.97 -3.44 -11.01
C ARG A 230 0.62 -3.35 -10.34
N ILE A 231 -0.22 -4.35 -10.61
CA ILE A 231 -1.58 -4.42 -10.09
C ILE A 231 -1.80 -5.82 -9.53
N LEU A 232 -2.07 -5.93 -8.24
CA LEU A 232 -2.55 -7.15 -7.61
C LEU A 232 -4.00 -6.91 -7.18
N LEU A 233 -4.92 -7.68 -7.74
CA LEU A 233 -6.32 -7.68 -7.35
C LEU A 233 -6.68 -9.08 -6.87
N ASP A 234 -6.96 -9.24 -5.57
CA ASP A 234 -7.52 -10.46 -5.02
C ASP A 234 -9.01 -10.30 -4.70
N PHE A 235 -9.79 -11.25 -5.19
CA PHE A 235 -11.23 -11.29 -5.05
C PHE A 235 -11.72 -12.62 -4.46
N THR A 236 -10.88 -13.31 -3.69
CA THR A 236 -11.18 -14.56 -2.98
C THR A 236 -12.62 -14.73 -2.48
N SER A 237 -13.28 -13.66 -1.99
CA SER A 237 -14.66 -13.73 -1.48
C SER A 237 -15.77 -13.29 -2.46
N HIS A 238 -15.43 -12.77 -3.65
CA HIS A 238 -16.34 -12.07 -4.58
C HIS A 238 -16.05 -12.35 -6.06
N THR A 239 -15.62 -13.57 -6.38
CA THR A 239 -15.22 -13.98 -7.74
C THR A 239 -16.35 -13.87 -8.77
N ASP A 240 -17.61 -14.04 -8.32
CA ASP A 240 -18.82 -13.92 -9.13
C ASP A 240 -19.11 -12.49 -9.62
N GLN A 241 -18.41 -11.49 -9.07
CA GLN A 241 -18.60 -10.07 -9.39
C GLN A 241 -17.60 -9.55 -10.42
N ILE A 242 -16.83 -10.42 -11.06
CA ILE A 242 -15.74 -10.04 -11.96
C ILE A 242 -16.00 -10.56 -13.36
N SER A 243 -16.03 -9.64 -14.32
CA SER A 243 -16.06 -9.98 -15.74
C SER A 243 -14.64 -10.22 -16.25
N THR A 244 -14.41 -11.40 -16.84
CA THR A 244 -13.17 -11.71 -17.58
C THR A 244 -12.89 -10.69 -18.67
N THR A 245 -13.94 -10.26 -19.37
CA THR A 245 -13.86 -9.25 -20.42
C THR A 245 -13.39 -7.91 -19.85
N ALA A 246 -13.94 -7.46 -18.72
CA ALA A 246 -13.54 -6.21 -18.10
C ALA A 246 -12.06 -6.23 -17.66
N VAL A 247 -11.59 -7.35 -17.10
CA VAL A 247 -10.17 -7.52 -16.72
C VAL A 247 -9.26 -7.44 -17.94
N ALA A 248 -9.61 -8.15 -19.01
CA ALA A 248 -8.81 -8.15 -20.23
C ALA A 248 -8.77 -6.76 -20.88
N GLU A 249 -9.91 -6.06 -20.94
CA GLU A 249 -9.97 -4.66 -21.40
C GLU A 249 -9.08 -3.75 -20.57
N MET A 250 -9.07 -3.92 -19.24
CA MET A 250 -8.21 -3.17 -18.33
C MET A 250 -6.72 -3.42 -18.61
N ILE A 251 -6.31 -4.67 -18.79
CA ILE A 251 -4.92 -5.03 -19.14
C ILE A 251 -4.56 -4.46 -20.51
N LEU A 252 -5.35 -4.73 -21.55
CA LEU A 252 -5.11 -4.26 -22.92
C LEU A 252 -5.03 -2.73 -22.99
N SER A 253 -5.85 -2.02 -22.21
CA SER A 253 -5.81 -0.56 -22.16
C SER A 253 -4.46 -0.01 -21.66
N ARG A 254 -3.71 -0.80 -20.88
CA ARG A 254 -2.42 -0.44 -20.25
C ARG A 254 -1.19 -1.05 -20.93
N CYS A 255 -1.36 -2.01 -21.84
CA CYS A 255 -0.26 -2.72 -22.52
C CYS A 255 0.08 -2.15 -23.90
N GLN A 256 -0.32 -0.92 -24.23
CA GLN A 256 -0.19 -0.41 -25.59
C GLN A 256 1.28 -0.29 -26.00
N SER A 257 1.64 -1.14 -26.96
CA SER A 257 2.97 -1.25 -27.57
C SER A 257 3.25 -0.05 -28.48
N ASP A 258 4.51 0.39 -28.50
CA ASP A 258 5.07 1.52 -29.28
C ASP A 258 5.05 1.30 -30.80
N ALA A 259 4.13 0.46 -31.31
CA ALA A 259 4.19 -0.12 -32.64
C ALA A 259 3.93 0.86 -33.80
N ASP A 260 3.67 2.15 -33.54
CA ASP A 260 3.25 3.10 -34.58
C ASP A 260 4.21 4.27 -34.83
N ASP A 261 5.37 4.31 -34.16
CA ASP A 261 6.41 5.33 -34.43
C ASP A 261 7.47 4.86 -35.44
N THR A 262 7.16 3.86 -36.27
CA THR A 262 7.88 3.67 -37.54
C THR A 262 7.57 4.86 -38.45
N TYR A 263 8.30 5.95 -38.21
CA TYR A 263 8.50 7.08 -39.09
C TYR A 263 8.76 6.53 -40.49
N VAL A 264 7.75 6.60 -41.36
CA VAL A 264 7.97 6.47 -42.80
C VAL A 264 8.76 7.72 -43.17
N ASP A 265 10.07 7.57 -43.28
CA ASP A 265 10.98 8.61 -43.76
C ASP A 265 10.65 8.91 -45.23
N GLU A 266 9.62 9.72 -45.47
CA GLU A 266 9.42 10.39 -46.75
C GLU A 266 10.39 11.57 -46.85
N SER A 267 11.69 11.29 -46.89
CA SER A 267 12.72 12.24 -47.26
C SER A 267 12.63 12.56 -48.76
N THR A 268 11.67 13.43 -49.12
CA THR A 268 11.73 14.17 -50.39
C THR A 268 11.77 15.68 -50.11
N VAL A 269 13.00 16.17 -49.94
CA VAL A 269 13.52 17.47 -50.39
C VAL A 269 12.76 18.75 -49.97
N GLY A 270 13.35 19.46 -49.00
CA GLY A 270 13.58 20.91 -49.11
C GLY A 270 12.55 21.85 -48.46
N GLY A 271 12.75 22.18 -47.18
CA GLY A 271 12.03 23.29 -46.55
C GLY A 271 12.51 23.58 -45.14
N ALA A 272 13.30 24.65 -44.98
CA ALA A 272 13.84 25.08 -43.69
C ALA A 272 12.75 25.70 -42.82
N HIS A 273 12.19 24.97 -41.84
CA HIS A 273 11.31 25.55 -40.80
C HIS A 273 11.61 25.03 -39.39
N SER A 274 11.42 25.96 -38.45
CA SER A 274 11.85 25.96 -37.06
C SER A 274 11.15 24.88 -36.22
N GLN A 275 11.91 23.99 -35.58
CA GLN A 275 11.41 22.97 -34.67
C GLN A 275 11.07 23.56 -33.30
N THR A 276 9.78 23.54 -32.94
CA THR A 276 9.32 23.54 -31.55
C THR A 276 9.27 22.08 -31.09
N GLY A 277 10.18 21.68 -30.20
CA GLY A 277 10.28 20.31 -29.71
C GLY A 277 9.04 19.88 -28.92
N ILE A 278 8.28 18.94 -29.49
CA ILE A 278 7.27 18.17 -28.75
C ILE A 278 8.05 17.10 -27.98
N HIS A 279 7.97 17.13 -26.65
CA HIS A 279 8.58 16.11 -25.82
C HIS A 279 7.86 14.77 -26.06
N PRO A 280 8.60 13.66 -26.32
CA PRO A 280 8.00 12.34 -26.36
C PRO A 280 7.41 12.03 -24.98
N THR A 281 6.09 11.84 -24.93
CA THR A 281 5.38 11.34 -23.75
C THR A 281 5.92 9.96 -23.43
N SER A 282 6.48 9.79 -22.24
CA SER A 282 7.00 8.51 -21.76
C SER A 282 5.91 7.44 -21.82
N GLN A 283 6.03 6.49 -22.76
CA GLN A 283 5.18 5.31 -22.85
C GLN A 283 5.40 4.39 -21.64
N GLN A 284 4.35 3.70 -21.22
CA GLN A 284 4.31 2.90 -20.00
C GLN A 284 4.04 1.45 -20.35
N THR A 285 4.89 0.57 -19.85
CA THR A 285 4.71 -0.87 -19.93
C THR A 285 4.25 -1.37 -18.56
N LEU A 286 3.08 -2.00 -18.53
CA LEU A 286 2.62 -2.75 -17.36
C LEU A 286 3.59 -3.93 -17.13
N GLU A 287 4.18 -4.01 -15.95
CA GLU A 287 5.22 -4.99 -15.62
C GLU A 287 4.66 -6.28 -15.00
N ASP A 288 3.60 -6.18 -14.19
CA ASP A 288 3.04 -7.33 -13.46
C ASP A 288 1.55 -7.13 -13.17
N VAL A 289 0.71 -8.12 -13.49
CA VAL A 289 -0.71 -8.13 -13.11
C VAL A 289 -1.06 -9.46 -12.51
N ARG A 290 -1.45 -9.44 -11.24
CA ARG A 290 -1.83 -10.62 -10.47
C ARG A 290 -3.31 -10.57 -10.12
N LEU A 291 -4.01 -11.66 -10.40
CA LEU A 291 -5.44 -11.82 -10.13
C LEU A 291 -5.62 -13.00 -9.17
N GLY A 292 -5.98 -12.72 -7.92
CA GLY A 292 -6.17 -13.73 -6.87
C GLY A 292 -7.46 -14.56 -7.04
N SER A 293 -7.35 -15.86 -6.75
CA SER A 293 -8.42 -16.86 -6.62
C SER A 293 -9.62 -16.79 -7.57
N ILE A 294 -9.42 -16.57 -8.87
CA ILE A 294 -10.52 -16.70 -9.84
C ILE A 294 -10.43 -18.05 -10.55
N SER A 295 -11.15 -19.05 -10.03
CA SER A 295 -11.12 -20.42 -10.55
C SER A 295 -11.54 -20.54 -12.02
N GLU A 296 -12.22 -19.54 -12.57
CA GLU A 296 -12.67 -19.50 -13.97
C GLU A 296 -11.66 -18.86 -14.93
N PHE A 297 -10.62 -18.20 -14.42
CA PHE A 297 -9.59 -17.56 -15.24
C PHE A 297 -8.46 -18.54 -15.52
N THR A 298 -8.62 -19.43 -16.50
CA THR A 298 -7.45 -20.12 -17.04
C THR A 298 -6.69 -19.19 -17.98
N ALA A 299 -5.36 -19.31 -18.00
CA ALA A 299 -4.53 -18.67 -19.03
C ALA A 299 -5.10 -18.92 -20.43
N GLU A 300 -5.55 -20.14 -20.70
CA GLU A 300 -6.17 -20.56 -21.95
C GLU A 300 -7.45 -19.78 -22.28
N SER A 301 -8.30 -19.48 -21.29
CA SER A 301 -9.52 -18.70 -21.49
C SER A 301 -9.21 -17.26 -21.90
N LEU A 302 -8.22 -16.64 -21.26
CA LEU A 302 -7.78 -15.28 -21.61
C LEU A 302 -7.10 -15.23 -22.98
N THR A 303 -6.23 -16.18 -23.30
CA THR A 303 -5.58 -16.23 -24.63
C THR A 303 -6.57 -16.54 -25.75
N THR A 304 -7.59 -17.35 -25.48
CA THR A 304 -8.65 -17.64 -26.47
C THR A 304 -9.53 -16.43 -26.72
N GLN A 305 -9.85 -15.66 -25.68
CA GLN A 305 -10.67 -14.45 -25.81
C GLN A 305 -9.87 -13.26 -26.36
N PHE A 306 -8.58 -13.18 -26.07
CA PHE A 306 -7.72 -12.04 -26.38
C PHE A 306 -6.34 -12.51 -26.88
N PRO A 307 -6.25 -13.01 -28.12
CA PRO A 307 -4.98 -13.48 -28.68
C PRO A 307 -3.90 -12.37 -28.73
N GLU A 308 -4.31 -11.11 -28.83
CA GLU A 308 -3.42 -9.94 -28.83
C GLU A 308 -2.58 -9.80 -27.55
N LEU A 309 -3.05 -10.33 -26.41
CA LEU A 309 -2.29 -10.31 -25.15
C LEU A 309 -1.01 -11.16 -25.22
N VAL A 310 -1.01 -12.21 -26.05
CA VAL A 310 0.15 -13.11 -26.20
C VAL A 310 1.33 -12.39 -26.85
N ASP A 311 1.03 -11.47 -27.78
CA ASP A 311 2.06 -10.76 -28.55
C ASP A 311 2.54 -9.47 -27.89
N THR A 312 1.73 -8.86 -27.00
CA THR A 312 2.01 -7.53 -26.43
C THR A 312 2.58 -7.55 -25.02
N VAL A 313 2.39 -8.62 -24.25
CA VAL A 313 2.79 -8.62 -22.84
C VAL A 313 3.89 -9.62 -22.56
N THR A 314 5.10 -9.10 -22.37
CA THR A 314 6.31 -9.88 -22.06
C THR A 314 6.28 -10.58 -20.69
N GLN A 315 5.34 -10.22 -19.80
CA GLN A 315 5.11 -10.88 -18.50
C GLN A 315 3.74 -10.49 -17.90
N VAL A 316 2.68 -11.27 -18.11
CA VAL A 316 1.48 -11.23 -17.23
C VAL A 316 1.58 -12.38 -16.24
N GLU A 317 2.01 -12.15 -15.00
CA GLU A 317 2.00 -13.23 -14.00
C GLU A 317 0.58 -13.46 -13.44
N ILE A 318 -0.24 -14.24 -14.15
CA ILE A 318 -1.56 -14.63 -13.65
C ILE A 318 -1.38 -15.71 -12.57
N MET A 319 -1.22 -15.27 -11.33
CA MET A 319 -1.12 -16.15 -10.18
C MET A 319 -2.52 -16.52 -9.69
N ILE A 320 -3.08 -17.62 -10.23
CA ILE A 320 -4.34 -18.18 -9.75
C ILE A 320 -4.06 -18.95 -8.47
N GLU A 321 -4.28 -18.31 -7.32
CA GLU A 321 -4.14 -18.96 -6.02
C GLU A 321 -5.40 -19.79 -5.72
N ASN A 322 -5.45 -21.00 -6.29
CA ASN A 322 -6.43 -22.01 -5.91
C ASN A 322 -5.81 -22.87 -4.80
N ASP A 323 -6.25 -22.63 -3.57
CA ASP A 323 -5.86 -23.36 -2.35
C ASP A 323 -4.52 -22.91 -1.74
N THR A 324 -4.57 -22.55 -0.46
CA THR A 324 -3.50 -21.99 0.41
C THR A 324 -2.19 -22.81 0.51
N ARG A 325 -2.01 -23.85 -0.31
CA ARG A 325 -0.90 -24.79 -0.23
C ARG A 325 -0.14 -25.01 -1.54
N ASN A 326 -0.64 -24.55 -2.68
CA ASN A 326 0.05 -24.73 -3.96
C ASN A 326 -0.09 -23.47 -4.83
N CYS A 327 0.86 -22.54 -4.72
CA CYS A 327 0.95 -21.41 -5.64
C CYS A 327 1.50 -21.89 -6.99
N GLY A 328 0.64 -21.99 -7.99
CA GLY A 328 1.07 -22.16 -9.39
C GLY A 328 1.57 -20.83 -9.94
N ARG A 329 2.81 -20.80 -10.42
CA ARG A 329 3.38 -19.66 -11.17
C ARG A 329 3.17 -19.88 -12.66
N LEU A 330 2.59 -18.90 -13.35
CA LEU A 330 2.60 -18.83 -14.80
C LEU A 330 3.33 -17.55 -15.21
N LEU A 331 4.60 -17.72 -15.58
CA LEU A 331 5.35 -16.71 -16.33
C LEU A 331 4.95 -16.85 -17.80
N PHE A 332 4.48 -15.76 -18.40
CA PHE A 332 4.60 -15.58 -19.85
C PHE A 332 5.98 -14.94 -20.08
N LEU A 333 6.75 -15.45 -21.05
CA LEU A 333 8.07 -14.96 -21.44
C LEU A 333 7.99 -14.38 -22.86
#